data_AF-U4PDW0-F1
#
_entry.id   AF-U4PDW0-F1
#
_cell.length_a   1.000
_cell.length_b   1.000
_cell.length_c   1.000
_cell.angle_alpha   90.00
_cell.angle_beta   90.00
_cell.angle_gamma   90.00
#
_symmetry.space_group_name_H-M   'P 1'
#
loop_
_entity.id
_entity.type
_entity.pdbx_description
1 polymer ?
#
loop_
_entity_poly.entity_id
_entity_poly.type
_entity_poly.pdbx_seq_one_letter_code
_entity_poly.pdbx_strand_id
1 'polypeptide(L)'
;MMGRAGRPQFDDSAVAVIYVQDAKKTFYKKFLYEPFPVESSLLPVLPNHVNAEISAGTIDSKQAIVEYLSKTYLYRRLFANPNYYGLEEDSEEAMLKFITKIVDDSVAELLASECIHVDSEQDVIKPTPCGRIASVYYLQHETVRFLVKSLHSGCSVENMLKILTDVPEYAEIPVRHNEDLINTELQKKLRIRFSTSVMGTSACKAHLLFQAHFMRTVLPTDYRTDLKSVLDQCIRILQAMREMARLKNWLSATMNIILLQQMCHSARWHDDHPLLCLPHLSHEDARSIGDGMTIPQLQNHLEIEKSTSLDDAKLARRAQKLFRECTKLDEAQSREVLKALCNWPIINMKIMQLVDSRGNCVDIDETKKPVKVTAGEVYKLRIVMERVGPGKNNSSMHLPQWPKPKQAGWIIVVGNVSADMILNTTTVTGSHSTRSTAKLDIRAPATKGNHELAVLILSDCYLGIDQEYTLRLDVC
;
A
#
# COMPACT_ATOMS: atom_id res chain seq x y z
N MET A 1 -23.21 25.87 2.35
CA MET A 1 -22.86 27.21 1.80
C MET A 1 -23.66 28.31 2.49
N MET A 2 -25.00 28.23 2.56
CA MET A 2 -25.85 29.23 3.21
C MET A 2 -25.48 29.55 4.67
N GLY A 3 -25.15 28.53 5.48
CA GLY A 3 -24.71 28.73 6.88
C GLY A 3 -23.38 29.47 7.07
N ARG A 4 -22.71 29.89 5.98
CA ARG A 4 -21.55 30.79 6.04
C ARG A 4 -21.93 32.27 5.91
N ALA A 5 -23.20 32.57 5.66
CA ALA A 5 -23.71 33.93 5.59
C ALA A 5 -24.01 34.46 7.00
N GLY A 6 -23.57 35.69 7.27
CA GLY A 6 -23.72 36.35 8.57
C GLY A 6 -22.59 36.05 9.54
N ARG A 7 -22.27 37.02 10.39
CA ARG A 7 -21.30 36.89 11.48
C ARG A 7 -22.04 36.95 12.80
N PRO A 8 -22.14 35.82 13.54
CA PRO A 8 -22.70 35.81 14.88
C PRO A 8 -21.99 36.89 15.71
N GLN A 9 -22.77 37.72 16.43
CA GLN A 9 -22.34 38.89 17.24
C GLN A 9 -22.15 40.24 16.52
N PHE A 10 -22.11 40.29 15.17
CA PHE A 10 -21.90 41.55 14.44
C PHE A 10 -23.07 41.95 13.54
N ASP A 11 -23.75 40.96 12.96
CA ASP A 11 -24.82 41.20 11.98
C ASP A 11 -26.17 40.78 12.58
N ASP A 12 -27.20 41.63 12.45
CA ASP A 12 -28.57 41.34 12.92
C ASP A 12 -29.37 40.46 11.94
N SER A 13 -28.90 40.36 10.69
CA SER A 13 -29.49 39.50 9.67
C SER A 13 -28.44 39.05 8.66
N ALA A 14 -28.73 37.97 7.95
CA ALA A 14 -27.89 37.43 6.90
C ALA A 14 -28.73 37.17 5.65
N VAL A 15 -28.18 37.54 4.49
CA VAL A 15 -28.83 37.33 3.20
C VAL A 15 -27.98 36.38 2.37
N ALA A 16 -28.60 35.32 1.83
CA ALA A 16 -27.99 34.41 0.88
C ALA A 16 -28.82 34.39 -0.40
N VAL A 17 -28.19 34.68 -1.53
CA VAL A 17 -28.82 34.63 -2.86
C VAL A 17 -28.29 33.39 -3.59
N ILE A 18 -29.20 32.50 -3.99
CA ILE A 18 -28.84 31.23 -4.65
C ILE A 18 -29.28 31.30 -6.11
N TYR A 19 -28.31 31.33 -7.01
CA TYR A 19 -28.55 31.22 -8.45
C TYR A 19 -28.64 29.74 -8.83
N VAL A 20 -29.78 29.34 -9.39
CA VAL A 20 -30.06 27.95 -9.79
C VAL A 20 -30.75 27.94 -11.15
N GLN A 21 -30.65 26.83 -11.87
CA GLN A 21 -31.47 26.58 -13.04
C GLN A 21 -32.95 26.55 -12.64
N ASP A 22 -33.83 27.10 -13.47
CA ASP A 22 -35.26 27.25 -13.16
C ASP A 22 -35.93 25.92 -12.74
N ALA A 23 -35.60 24.82 -13.42
CA ALA A 23 -36.07 23.47 -13.08
C ALA A 23 -35.74 23.02 -11.64
N LYS A 24 -34.67 23.54 -11.03
CA LYS A 24 -34.26 23.21 -9.64
C LYS A 24 -34.78 24.21 -8.61
N LYS A 25 -35.37 25.33 -9.04
CA LYS A 25 -35.83 26.41 -8.14
C LYS A 25 -36.84 25.92 -7.12
N THR A 26 -37.85 25.18 -7.57
CA THR A 26 -38.90 24.64 -6.68
C THR A 26 -38.33 23.65 -5.67
N PHE A 27 -37.40 22.80 -6.10
CA PHE A 27 -36.70 21.84 -5.23
C PHE A 27 -35.94 22.56 -4.11
N TYR A 28 -35.07 23.51 -4.45
CA TYR A 28 -34.31 24.27 -3.45
C TYR A 28 -35.22 25.11 -2.57
N LYS A 29 -36.24 25.77 -3.13
CA LYS A 29 -37.20 26.55 -2.35
C LYS A 29 -37.86 25.66 -1.28
N LYS A 30 -38.34 24.47 -1.64
CA LYS A 30 -38.98 23.57 -0.68
C LYS A 30 -38.01 23.18 0.45
N PHE A 31 -36.86 22.61 0.12
CA PHE A 31 -35.94 22.03 1.11
C PHE A 31 -35.01 23.02 1.83
N LEU A 32 -35.08 24.31 1.49
CA LEU A 32 -34.47 25.37 2.29
C LEU A 32 -35.37 25.84 3.43
N TYR A 33 -36.69 25.71 3.28
CA TYR A 33 -37.67 26.10 4.30
C TYR A 33 -38.23 24.88 5.06
N GLU A 34 -38.22 23.69 4.45
CA GLU A 34 -38.59 22.43 5.07
C GLU A 34 -37.35 21.53 5.26
N PRO A 35 -37.26 20.76 6.37
CA PRO A 35 -36.17 19.81 6.56
C PRO A 35 -36.08 18.79 5.42
N PHE A 36 -34.84 18.50 4.98
CA PHE A 36 -34.60 17.50 3.94
C PHE A 36 -34.75 16.07 4.48
N PRO A 37 -35.54 15.19 3.83
CA PRO A 37 -35.67 13.80 4.26
C PRO A 37 -34.35 13.04 4.02
N VAL A 38 -33.88 12.34 5.04
CA VAL A 38 -32.66 11.53 4.97
C VAL A 38 -33.04 10.06 4.86
N GLU A 39 -32.42 9.36 3.92
CA GLU A 39 -32.62 7.93 3.66
C GLU A 39 -31.31 7.16 3.79
N SER A 40 -31.39 5.86 4.01
CA SER A 40 -30.21 5.01 4.11
C SER A 40 -29.67 4.64 2.73
N SER A 41 -28.34 4.68 2.58
CA SER A 41 -27.62 4.19 1.38
C SER A 41 -26.75 2.97 1.71
N LEU A 42 -27.16 2.18 2.71
CA LEU A 42 -26.39 1.01 3.17
C LEU A 42 -26.45 -0.17 2.18
N LEU A 43 -27.54 -0.34 1.43
CA LEU A 43 -27.77 -1.51 0.57
C LEU A 43 -26.61 -1.80 -0.40
N PRO A 44 -26.08 -0.83 -1.16
CA PRO A 44 -25.03 -1.10 -2.14
C PRO A 44 -23.69 -1.53 -1.52
N VAL A 45 -23.44 -1.19 -0.25
CA VAL A 45 -22.18 -1.45 0.45
C VAL A 45 -22.32 -2.45 1.58
N LEU A 46 -23.52 -3.02 1.77
CA LEU A 46 -23.81 -3.97 2.84
C LEU A 46 -22.85 -5.17 2.85
N PRO A 47 -22.49 -5.79 1.71
CA PRO A 47 -21.58 -6.94 1.73
C PRO A 47 -20.22 -6.62 2.37
N ASN A 48 -19.69 -5.40 2.18
CA ASN A 48 -18.43 -4.98 2.78
C ASN A 48 -18.51 -4.95 4.32
N HIS A 49 -19.62 -4.44 4.87
CA HIS A 49 -19.85 -4.41 6.32
C HIS A 49 -20.08 -5.82 6.89
N VAL A 50 -20.87 -6.65 6.20
CA VAL A 50 -21.11 -8.04 6.60
C VAL A 50 -19.81 -8.83 6.62
N ASN A 51 -18.95 -8.68 5.60
CA ASN A 51 -17.63 -9.32 5.58
C ASN A 51 -16.74 -8.88 6.75
N ALA A 52 -16.77 -7.59 7.10
CA ALA A 52 -15.99 -7.06 8.23
C ALA A 52 -16.45 -7.68 9.56
N GLU A 53 -17.77 -7.76 9.79
CA GLU A 53 -18.35 -8.35 11.00
C GLU A 53 -18.16 -9.88 11.09
N ILE A 54 -18.21 -10.59 9.95
CA ILE A 54 -17.86 -12.02 9.88
C ILE A 54 -16.37 -12.21 10.20
N SER A 55 -15.50 -11.33 9.66
CA SER A 55 -14.06 -11.38 9.94
C SER A 55 -13.73 -11.05 11.40
N ALA A 56 -14.53 -10.19 12.04
CA ALA A 56 -14.42 -9.87 13.46
C ALA A 56 -14.99 -10.97 14.37
N GLY A 57 -15.82 -11.88 13.83
CA GLY A 57 -16.49 -12.93 14.58
C GLY A 57 -17.80 -12.51 15.24
N THR A 58 -18.35 -11.34 14.89
CA THR A 58 -19.67 -10.87 15.35
C THR A 58 -20.82 -11.59 14.65
N ILE A 59 -20.63 -11.94 13.37
CA ILE A 59 -21.61 -12.62 12.53
C ILE A 59 -21.07 -14.01 12.15
N ASP A 60 -21.85 -15.04 12.44
CA ASP A 60 -21.52 -16.44 12.16
C ASP A 60 -22.62 -17.19 11.38
N SER A 61 -23.75 -16.55 11.09
CA SER A 61 -24.93 -17.16 10.48
C SER A 61 -25.76 -16.14 9.72
N LYS A 62 -26.64 -16.58 8.82
CA LYS A 62 -27.58 -15.69 8.11
C LYS A 62 -28.51 -14.96 9.08
N GLN A 63 -28.94 -15.64 10.14
CA GLN A 63 -29.77 -15.06 11.18
C GLN A 63 -29.06 -13.89 11.89
N ALA A 64 -27.77 -14.02 12.18
CA ALA A 64 -26.97 -12.94 12.75
C ALA A 64 -26.88 -11.71 11.82
N ILE A 65 -26.92 -11.90 10.50
CA ILE A 65 -26.98 -10.79 9.53
C ILE A 65 -28.34 -10.06 9.62
N VAL A 66 -29.45 -10.78 9.75
CA VAL A 66 -30.78 -10.18 9.97
C VAL A 66 -30.79 -9.36 11.26
N GLU A 67 -30.25 -9.90 12.34
CA GLU A 67 -30.10 -9.19 13.62
C GLU A 67 -29.21 -7.96 13.51
N TYR A 68 -28.09 -8.04 12.77
CA TYR A 68 -27.25 -6.89 12.46
C TYR A 68 -28.05 -5.81 11.72
N LEU A 69 -28.80 -6.18 10.66
CA LEU A 69 -29.63 -5.25 9.90
C LEU A 69 -30.67 -4.56 10.77
N SER A 70 -31.32 -5.27 11.70
CA SER A 70 -32.31 -4.71 12.62
C SER A 70 -31.80 -3.52 13.46
N LYS A 71 -30.48 -3.44 13.67
CA LYS A 71 -29.83 -2.37 14.45
C LYS A 71 -29.45 -1.15 13.60
N THR A 72 -29.70 -1.19 12.29
CA THR A 72 -29.27 -0.15 11.35
C THR A 72 -30.34 0.92 11.11
N TYR A 73 -29.91 2.09 10.62
CA TYR A 73 -30.82 3.12 10.14
C TYR A 73 -31.64 2.67 8.90
N LEU A 74 -31.06 1.77 8.07
CA LEU A 74 -31.76 1.16 6.94
C LEU A 74 -33.03 0.46 7.40
N TYR A 75 -32.95 -0.37 8.44
CA TYR A 75 -34.12 -1.08 8.95
C TYR A 75 -35.21 -0.10 9.40
N ARG A 76 -34.87 0.95 10.15
CA ARG A 76 -35.87 1.97 10.54
C ARG A 76 -36.52 2.68 9.35
N ARG A 77 -35.75 2.97 8.30
CA ARG A 77 -36.28 3.65 7.10
C ARG A 77 -37.06 2.73 6.18
N LEU A 78 -36.73 1.45 6.15
CA LEU A 78 -37.46 0.45 5.37
C LEU A 78 -38.94 0.42 5.76
N PHE A 79 -39.25 0.45 7.06
CA PHE A 79 -40.63 0.47 7.59
C PHE A 79 -41.31 1.84 7.47
N ALA A 80 -40.54 2.93 7.31
CA ALA A 80 -41.08 4.28 7.23
C ALA A 80 -41.32 4.77 5.79
N ASN A 81 -40.58 4.22 4.83
CA ASN A 81 -40.69 4.57 3.41
C ASN A 81 -40.25 3.39 2.50
N PRO A 82 -41.02 2.28 2.45
CA PRO A 82 -40.64 1.09 1.68
C PRO A 82 -40.46 1.36 0.18
N ASN A 83 -41.30 2.23 -0.39
CA ASN A 83 -41.26 2.62 -1.80
C ASN A 83 -39.89 3.17 -2.24
N TYR A 84 -39.17 3.87 -1.36
CA TYR A 84 -37.83 4.39 -1.66
C TYR A 84 -36.81 3.27 -1.92
N TYR A 85 -36.98 2.13 -1.25
CA TYR A 85 -36.12 0.96 -1.38
C TYR A 85 -36.63 -0.03 -2.45
N GLY A 86 -37.67 0.33 -3.20
CA GLY A 86 -38.23 -0.46 -4.30
C GLY A 86 -39.25 -1.53 -3.87
N LEU A 87 -39.84 -1.41 -2.68
CA LEU A 87 -40.96 -2.26 -2.27
C LEU A 87 -42.27 -1.58 -2.64
N GLU A 88 -43.11 -2.23 -3.44
CA GLU A 88 -44.42 -1.71 -3.85
C GLU A 88 -45.53 -1.99 -2.81
N GLU A 89 -45.37 -3.07 -2.03
CA GLU A 89 -46.31 -3.49 -0.98
C GLU A 89 -45.77 -3.14 0.41
N ASP A 90 -46.58 -2.43 1.20
CA ASP A 90 -46.30 -2.08 2.60
C ASP A 90 -46.88 -3.13 3.56
N SER A 91 -46.53 -4.40 3.34
CA SER A 91 -46.92 -5.52 4.22
C SER A 91 -45.70 -6.04 4.99
N GLU A 92 -45.92 -6.51 6.22
CA GLU A 92 -44.86 -7.09 7.04
C GLU A 92 -44.21 -8.31 6.34
N GLU A 93 -45.02 -9.12 5.64
CA GLU A 93 -44.53 -10.25 4.85
C GLU A 93 -43.63 -9.82 3.68
N ALA A 94 -43.99 -8.75 2.96
CA ALA A 94 -43.17 -8.23 1.86
C ALA A 94 -41.82 -7.70 2.37
N MET A 95 -41.83 -7.02 3.52
CA MET A 95 -40.59 -6.54 4.15
C MET A 95 -39.68 -7.66 4.63
N LEU A 96 -40.24 -8.70 5.27
CA LEU A 96 -39.46 -9.86 5.70
C LEU A 96 -38.83 -10.57 4.49
N LYS A 97 -39.59 -10.78 3.41
CA LYS A 97 -39.07 -11.33 2.15
C LYS A 97 -37.94 -10.48 1.56
N PHE A 98 -38.08 -9.15 1.60
CA PHE A 98 -37.05 -8.24 1.12
C PHE A 98 -35.77 -8.32 1.96
N ILE A 99 -35.88 -8.37 3.30
CA ILE A 99 -34.73 -8.54 4.19
C ILE A 99 -34.03 -9.87 3.92
N THR A 100 -34.78 -10.98 3.81
CA THR A 100 -34.20 -12.28 3.48
C THR A 100 -33.45 -12.23 2.15
N LYS A 101 -34.05 -11.61 1.12
CA LYS A 101 -33.40 -11.42 -0.18
C LYS A 101 -32.09 -10.64 -0.05
N ILE A 102 -32.07 -9.53 0.67
CA ILE A 102 -30.85 -8.73 0.89
C ILE A 102 -29.75 -9.55 1.56
N VAL A 103 -30.11 -10.35 2.57
CA VAL A 103 -29.15 -11.22 3.27
C VAL A 103 -28.60 -12.28 2.32
N ASP A 104 -29.46 -12.94 1.55
CA ASP A 104 -29.06 -13.97 0.58
C ASP A 104 -28.17 -13.38 -0.53
N ASP A 105 -28.54 -12.22 -1.08
CA ASP A 105 -27.77 -11.50 -2.09
C ASP A 105 -26.38 -11.10 -1.53
N SER A 106 -26.34 -10.60 -0.29
CA SER A 106 -25.08 -10.23 0.37
C SER A 106 -24.18 -11.44 0.60
N VAL A 107 -24.72 -12.58 1.01
CA VAL A 107 -23.96 -13.82 1.19
C VAL A 107 -23.47 -14.35 -0.15
N ALA A 108 -24.30 -14.30 -1.19
CA ALA A 108 -23.93 -14.72 -2.54
C ALA A 108 -22.78 -13.88 -3.13
N GLU A 109 -22.82 -12.56 -2.95
CA GLU A 109 -21.72 -11.67 -3.39
C GLU A 109 -20.41 -11.94 -2.65
N LEU A 110 -20.47 -12.21 -1.34
CA LEU A 110 -19.28 -12.54 -0.56
C LEU A 110 -18.69 -13.91 -0.94
N LEU A 111 -19.55 -14.90 -1.22
CA LEU A 111 -19.12 -16.20 -1.75
C LEU A 111 -18.46 -16.06 -3.13
N ALA A 112 -19.06 -15.29 -4.04
CA ALA A 112 -18.50 -15.03 -5.36
C ALA A 112 -17.19 -14.22 -5.33
N SER A 113 -16.89 -13.56 -4.21
CA SER A 113 -15.60 -12.87 -3.96
C SER A 113 -14.59 -13.76 -3.22
N GLU A 114 -14.94 -15.01 -2.93
CA GLU A 114 -14.17 -15.94 -2.11
C GLU A 114 -13.87 -15.38 -0.71
N CYS A 115 -14.66 -14.45 -0.18
CA CYS A 115 -14.43 -13.79 1.12
C CYS A 115 -14.94 -14.61 2.31
N ILE A 116 -15.96 -15.45 2.09
CA ILE A 116 -16.56 -16.28 3.14
C ILE A 116 -16.66 -17.74 2.68
N HIS A 117 -16.78 -18.64 3.65
CA HIS A 117 -17.11 -20.04 3.46
C HIS A 117 -18.35 -20.35 4.30
N VAL A 118 -19.34 -21.03 3.71
CA VAL A 118 -20.54 -21.50 4.42
C VAL A 118 -20.41 -23.01 4.62
N ASP A 119 -20.38 -23.45 5.87
CA ASP A 119 -20.39 -24.86 6.24
C ASP A 119 -21.82 -25.41 6.16
N SER A 120 -22.12 -26.24 5.16
CA SER A 120 -23.46 -26.75 4.91
C SER A 120 -23.97 -27.71 5.99
N GLU A 121 -23.09 -28.32 6.78
CA GLU A 121 -23.50 -29.25 7.84
C GLU A 121 -23.91 -28.52 9.12
N GLN A 122 -23.24 -27.40 9.43
CA GLN A 122 -23.46 -26.64 10.66
C GLN A 122 -24.23 -25.33 10.44
N ASP A 123 -24.47 -24.92 9.20
CA ASP A 123 -25.03 -23.61 8.81
C ASP A 123 -24.23 -22.43 9.39
N VAL A 124 -22.90 -22.61 9.50
CA VAL A 124 -21.98 -21.61 10.06
C VAL A 124 -21.19 -20.95 8.93
N ILE A 125 -21.18 -19.62 8.94
CA ILE A 125 -20.42 -18.75 8.05
C ILE A 125 -19.08 -18.43 8.69
N LYS A 126 -17.99 -18.68 7.97
CA LYS A 126 -16.61 -18.39 8.43
C LYS A 126 -15.89 -17.50 7.42
N PRO A 127 -15.02 -16.58 7.88
CA PRO A 127 -14.21 -15.76 6.98
C PRO A 127 -13.09 -16.59 6.35
N THR A 128 -12.85 -16.40 5.05
CA THR A 128 -11.65 -16.93 4.38
C THR A 128 -10.45 -15.99 4.59
N PRO A 129 -9.23 -16.40 4.22
CA PRO A 129 -8.10 -15.47 4.18
C PRO A 129 -8.36 -14.23 3.33
N CYS A 130 -9.08 -14.36 2.20
CA CYS A 130 -9.47 -13.25 1.33
C CYS A 130 -10.42 -12.26 2.03
N GLY A 131 -11.42 -12.77 2.76
CA GLY A 131 -12.33 -11.92 3.56
C GLY A 131 -11.60 -11.15 4.66
N ARG A 132 -10.64 -11.80 5.33
CA ARG A 132 -9.77 -11.16 6.32
C ARG A 132 -8.89 -10.07 5.70
N ILE A 133 -8.34 -10.29 4.51
CA ILE A 133 -7.55 -9.27 3.79
C ILE A 133 -8.43 -8.06 3.47
N ALA A 134 -9.63 -8.25 2.93
CA ALA A 134 -10.56 -7.15 2.68
C ALA A 134 -10.85 -6.35 3.96
N SER A 135 -11.14 -7.02 5.08
CA SER A 135 -11.44 -6.40 6.36
C SER A 135 -10.25 -5.64 6.96
N VAL A 136 -9.07 -6.27 7.05
CA VAL A 136 -7.87 -5.69 7.66
C VAL A 136 -7.40 -4.43 6.90
N TYR A 137 -7.46 -4.46 5.57
CA TYR A 137 -7.02 -3.34 4.73
C TYR A 137 -8.15 -2.40 4.30
N TYR A 138 -9.36 -2.58 4.83
CA TYR A 138 -10.54 -1.75 4.52
C TYR A 138 -10.90 -1.70 3.02
N LEU A 139 -10.64 -2.78 2.30
CA LEU A 139 -10.88 -2.86 0.85
C LEU A 139 -12.29 -3.35 0.54
N GLN A 140 -12.78 -2.98 -0.64
CA GLN A 140 -14.02 -3.52 -1.17
C GLN A 140 -13.86 -5.02 -1.46
N HIS A 141 -14.89 -5.84 -1.22
CA HIS A 141 -14.84 -7.27 -1.52
C HIS A 141 -14.65 -7.52 -3.03
N GLU A 142 -15.18 -6.61 -3.86
CA GLU A 142 -15.02 -6.59 -5.32
C GLU A 142 -13.56 -6.39 -5.72
N THR A 143 -12.79 -5.64 -4.93
CA THR A 143 -11.35 -5.48 -5.14
C THR A 143 -10.61 -6.77 -4.90
N VAL A 144 -10.93 -7.48 -3.82
CA VAL A 144 -10.33 -8.79 -3.57
C VAL A 144 -10.72 -9.78 -4.68
N ARG A 145 -11.99 -9.78 -5.11
CA ARG A 145 -12.46 -10.56 -6.26
C ARG A 145 -11.65 -10.25 -7.54
N PHE A 146 -11.40 -8.98 -7.82
CA PHE A 146 -10.59 -8.55 -8.97
C PHE A 146 -9.13 -9.00 -8.84
N LEU A 147 -8.53 -8.84 -7.66
CA LEU A 147 -7.13 -9.19 -7.40
C LEU A 147 -6.90 -10.71 -7.46
N VAL A 148 -7.83 -11.52 -6.96
CA VAL A 148 -7.79 -12.99 -7.08
C VAL A 148 -7.77 -13.44 -8.55
N LYS A 149 -8.50 -12.74 -9.42
CA LYS A 149 -8.56 -13.07 -10.86
C LYS A 149 -7.36 -12.55 -11.66
N SER A 150 -6.76 -11.44 -11.22
CA SER A 150 -5.78 -10.71 -12.02
C SER A 150 -4.32 -10.98 -11.61
N LEU A 151 -4.06 -11.27 -10.33
CA LEU A 151 -2.71 -11.53 -9.84
C LEU A 151 -2.25 -12.96 -10.18
N HIS A 152 -1.02 -13.09 -10.65
CA HIS A 152 -0.32 -14.35 -10.85
C HIS A 152 1.19 -14.19 -10.60
N SER A 153 1.93 -15.31 -10.49
CA SER A 153 3.37 -15.30 -10.17
C SER A 153 4.22 -14.49 -11.15
N GLY A 154 3.93 -14.61 -12.45
CA GLY A 154 4.67 -13.94 -13.53
C GLY A 154 4.29 -12.48 -13.82
N CYS A 155 3.52 -11.78 -12.97
CA CYS A 155 3.18 -10.37 -13.22
C CYS A 155 4.43 -9.47 -13.12
N SER A 156 4.75 -8.74 -14.19
CA SER A 156 5.79 -7.70 -14.18
C SER A 156 5.38 -6.48 -13.34
N VAL A 157 6.31 -5.57 -13.05
CA VAL A 157 6.04 -4.34 -12.28
C VAL A 157 5.01 -3.44 -12.99
N GLU A 158 5.07 -3.35 -14.32
CA GLU A 158 4.11 -2.60 -15.13
C GLU A 158 2.72 -3.23 -15.11
N ASN A 159 2.66 -4.58 -15.16
CA ASN A 159 1.40 -5.30 -15.00
C ASN A 159 0.83 -5.11 -13.59
N MET A 160 1.67 -5.12 -12.55
CA MET A 160 1.25 -4.81 -11.17
C MET A 160 0.71 -3.39 -11.05
N LEU A 161 1.33 -2.41 -11.71
CA LEU A 161 0.83 -1.04 -11.75
C LEU A 161 -0.53 -0.96 -12.45
N LYS A 162 -0.73 -1.70 -13.56
CA LYS A 162 -2.03 -1.77 -14.24
C LYS A 162 -3.11 -2.36 -13.34
N ILE A 163 -2.81 -3.50 -12.69
CA ILE A 163 -3.70 -4.15 -11.72
C ILE A 163 -4.04 -3.19 -10.58
N LEU A 164 -3.04 -2.50 -10.00
CA LEU A 164 -3.25 -1.51 -8.95
C LEU A 164 -4.21 -0.39 -9.40
N THR A 165 -4.11 0.08 -10.64
CA THR A 165 -4.92 1.20 -11.14
C THR A 165 -6.34 0.83 -11.56
N ASP A 166 -6.59 -0.46 -11.82
CA ASP A 166 -7.88 -0.98 -12.25
C ASP A 166 -8.79 -1.42 -11.09
N VAL A 167 -8.28 -1.37 -9.85
CA VAL A 167 -9.07 -1.77 -8.69
C VAL A 167 -10.31 -0.87 -8.48
N PRO A 168 -11.42 -1.43 -7.99
CA PRO A 168 -12.63 -0.68 -7.66
C PRO A 168 -12.43 0.57 -6.78
N GLU A 169 -11.43 0.61 -5.89
CA GLU A 169 -11.15 1.79 -5.04
C GLU A 169 -10.82 3.04 -5.86
N TYR A 170 -10.30 2.89 -7.08
CA TYR A 170 -9.99 4.03 -7.95
C TYR A 170 -11.14 4.40 -8.89
N ALA A 171 -12.28 3.71 -8.85
CA ALA A 171 -13.47 4.09 -9.60
C ALA A 171 -14.00 5.47 -9.15
N GLU A 172 -13.80 5.84 -7.88
CA GLU A 172 -14.24 7.12 -7.29
C GLU A 172 -13.35 8.32 -7.68
N ILE A 173 -12.22 8.10 -8.36
CA ILE A 173 -11.39 9.21 -8.81
C ILE A 173 -12.18 10.07 -9.80
N PRO A 174 -12.34 11.39 -9.54
CA PRO A 174 -13.20 12.23 -10.35
C PRO A 174 -12.61 12.39 -11.75
N VAL A 175 -13.44 12.17 -12.77
CA VAL A 175 -13.13 12.55 -14.15
C VAL A 175 -13.99 13.77 -14.50
N ARG A 176 -13.33 14.92 -14.65
CA ARG A 176 -14.00 16.20 -14.93
C ARG A 176 -14.15 16.41 -16.44
N HIS A 177 -15.01 17.35 -16.81
CA HIS A 177 -15.25 17.68 -18.21
C HIS A 177 -13.95 18.13 -18.91
N ASN A 178 -13.71 17.61 -20.12
CA ASN A 178 -12.52 17.85 -20.95
C ASN A 178 -11.19 17.32 -20.39
N GLU A 179 -11.21 16.52 -19.32
CA GLU A 179 -9.99 15.88 -18.81
C GLU A 179 -9.46 14.77 -19.72
N ASP A 180 -10.28 14.22 -20.62
CA ASP A 180 -9.86 13.28 -21.67
C ASP A 180 -8.81 13.89 -22.62
N LEU A 181 -8.98 15.17 -22.98
CA LEU A 181 -8.01 15.94 -23.77
C LEU A 181 -6.72 16.18 -22.97
N ILE A 182 -6.85 16.55 -21.69
CA ILE A 182 -5.71 16.78 -20.80
C ILE A 182 -4.93 15.48 -20.58
N ASN A 183 -5.62 14.36 -20.37
CA ASN A 183 -5.03 13.03 -20.23
C ASN A 183 -4.31 12.62 -21.52
N THR A 184 -4.87 12.95 -22.68
CA THR A 184 -4.24 12.70 -23.98
C THR A 184 -2.93 13.49 -24.15
N GLU A 185 -2.89 14.76 -23.72
CA GLU A 185 -1.64 15.54 -23.74
C GLU A 185 -0.63 15.08 -22.68
N LEU A 186 -1.11 14.69 -21.50
CA LEU A 186 -0.27 14.19 -20.42
C LEU A 186 0.44 12.91 -20.82
N GLN A 187 -0.27 11.93 -21.42
CA GLN A 187 0.35 10.65 -21.79
C GLN A 187 1.52 10.80 -22.77
N LYS A 188 1.54 11.85 -23.62
CA LYS A 188 2.64 12.08 -24.58
C LYS A 188 3.99 12.24 -23.89
N LYS A 189 3.98 12.68 -22.63
CA LYS A 189 5.16 12.87 -21.78
C LYS A 189 5.48 11.65 -20.92
N LEU A 190 4.61 10.64 -20.90
CA LEU A 190 4.69 9.47 -20.02
C LEU A 190 5.20 8.24 -20.78
N ARG A 191 5.67 7.24 -20.02
CA ARG A 191 6.30 6.02 -20.56
C ARG A 191 5.28 5.07 -21.18
N ILE A 192 4.20 4.76 -20.45
CA ILE A 192 3.15 3.82 -20.83
C ILE A 192 1.97 4.58 -21.43
N ARG A 193 1.58 4.19 -22.65
CA ARG A 193 0.50 4.82 -23.42
C ARG A 193 -0.77 3.97 -23.40
N PHE A 194 -1.90 4.65 -23.50
CA PHE A 194 -3.23 4.06 -23.54
C PHE A 194 -3.98 4.45 -24.81
N SER A 195 -4.98 3.63 -25.17
CA SER A 195 -5.94 3.99 -26.22
C SER A 195 -6.67 5.28 -25.87
N THR A 196 -6.96 6.11 -26.87
CA THR A 196 -7.75 7.33 -26.68
C THR A 196 -9.16 7.04 -26.17
N SER A 197 -9.70 5.85 -26.44
CA SER A 197 -11.04 5.43 -26.00
C SER A 197 -11.19 5.32 -24.47
N VAL A 198 -10.09 5.14 -23.72
CA VAL A 198 -10.13 4.96 -22.26
C VAL A 198 -9.72 6.21 -21.47
N MET A 199 -9.42 7.32 -22.15
CA MET A 199 -8.93 8.56 -21.53
C MET A 199 -9.92 9.23 -20.58
N GLY A 200 -11.21 8.92 -20.74
CA GLY A 200 -12.27 9.38 -19.84
C GLY A 200 -12.54 8.45 -18.64
N THR A 201 -11.75 7.39 -18.44
CA THR A 201 -11.98 6.44 -17.34
C THR A 201 -11.15 6.79 -16.10
N SER A 202 -11.72 6.58 -14.91
CA SER A 202 -11.04 6.81 -13.63
C SER A 202 -9.76 5.97 -13.49
N ALA A 203 -9.78 4.72 -13.95
CA ALA A 203 -8.63 3.82 -13.94
C ALA A 203 -7.48 4.34 -14.81
N CYS A 204 -7.77 4.80 -16.05
CA CYS A 204 -6.76 5.41 -16.91
C CYS A 204 -6.16 6.66 -16.27
N LYS A 205 -7.01 7.54 -15.70
CA LYS A 205 -6.54 8.73 -14.99
C LYS A 205 -5.64 8.37 -13.80
N ALA A 206 -6.03 7.41 -12.97
CA ALA A 206 -5.20 6.94 -11.85
C ALA A 206 -3.83 6.44 -12.34
N HIS A 207 -3.80 5.67 -13.43
CA HIS A 207 -2.56 5.19 -14.02
C HIS A 207 -1.65 6.32 -14.54
N LEU A 208 -2.20 7.30 -15.25
CA LEU A 208 -1.45 8.47 -15.71
C LEU A 208 -0.89 9.28 -14.52
N LEU A 209 -1.64 9.39 -13.41
CA LEU A 209 -1.18 10.06 -12.20
C LEU A 209 0.00 9.34 -11.54
N PHE A 210 -0.01 8.01 -11.43
CA PHE A 210 1.15 7.26 -10.93
C PHE A 210 2.38 7.45 -11.81
N GLN A 211 2.22 7.36 -13.14
CA GLN A 211 3.34 7.61 -14.06
C GLN A 211 3.88 9.03 -13.93
N ALA A 212 2.99 10.03 -13.85
CA ALA A 212 3.38 11.42 -13.66
C ALA A 212 4.13 11.62 -12.34
N HIS A 213 3.71 10.91 -11.27
CA HIS A 213 4.40 10.88 -9.97
C HIS A 213 5.80 10.28 -10.08
N PHE A 214 5.96 9.12 -10.69
CA PHE A 214 7.26 8.47 -10.88
C PHE A 214 8.23 9.30 -11.73
N MET A 215 7.70 10.03 -12.72
CA MET A 215 8.47 10.94 -13.56
C MET A 215 8.64 12.34 -12.95
N ARG A 216 8.00 12.62 -11.80
CA ARG A 216 7.95 13.95 -11.16
C ARG A 216 7.52 15.06 -12.14
N THR A 217 6.53 14.75 -12.98
CA THR A 217 5.99 15.67 -13.98
C THR A 217 5.20 16.79 -13.29
N VAL A 218 5.32 18.01 -13.81
CA VAL A 218 4.53 19.15 -13.32
C VAL A 218 3.05 18.95 -13.69
N LEU A 219 2.20 18.83 -12.67
CA LEU A 219 0.76 18.62 -12.81
C LEU A 219 -0.04 19.89 -12.47
N PRO A 220 -1.20 20.13 -13.10
CA PRO A 220 -2.17 21.14 -12.68
C PRO A 220 -2.68 20.94 -11.25
N THR A 221 -3.23 21.99 -10.63
CA THR A 221 -3.68 21.95 -9.22
C THR A 221 -4.71 20.86 -8.93
N ASP A 222 -5.66 20.65 -9.83
CA ASP A 222 -6.69 19.62 -9.66
C ASP A 222 -6.08 18.21 -9.71
N TYR A 223 -5.17 17.97 -10.67
CA TYR A 223 -4.44 16.71 -10.80
C TYR A 223 -3.51 16.44 -9.62
N ARG A 224 -2.92 17.48 -9.00
CA ARG A 224 -2.14 17.30 -7.76
C ARG A 224 -3.02 16.86 -6.59
N THR A 225 -4.26 17.37 -6.53
CA THR A 225 -5.24 16.96 -5.51
C THR A 225 -5.66 15.52 -5.74
N ASP A 226 -5.95 15.15 -6.99
CA ASP A 226 -6.31 13.78 -7.35
C ASP A 226 -5.15 12.81 -7.12
N LEU A 227 -3.91 13.20 -7.44
CA LEU A 227 -2.70 12.41 -7.16
C LEU A 227 -2.57 12.13 -5.66
N LYS A 228 -2.78 13.12 -4.80
CA LYS A 228 -2.73 12.91 -3.35
C LYS A 228 -3.76 11.87 -2.91
N SER A 229 -4.99 11.94 -3.41
CA SER A 229 -6.03 10.94 -3.14
C SER A 229 -5.61 9.55 -3.63
N VAL A 230 -5.00 9.44 -4.81
CA VAL A 230 -4.52 8.17 -5.37
C VAL A 230 -3.42 7.56 -4.49
N LEU A 231 -2.42 8.35 -4.10
CA LEU A 231 -1.30 7.90 -3.25
C LEU A 231 -1.75 7.55 -1.83
N ASP A 232 -2.77 8.24 -1.31
CA ASP A 232 -3.30 7.96 0.03
C ASP A 232 -3.92 6.56 0.13
N GLN A 233 -4.49 6.05 -0.96
CA GLN A 233 -5.10 4.72 -1.03
C GLN A 233 -4.12 3.61 -1.44
N CYS A 234 -3.01 3.94 -2.11
CA CYS A 234 -2.19 2.92 -2.78
C CYS A 234 -1.53 1.94 -1.80
N ILE A 235 -1.12 2.39 -0.61
CA ILE A 235 -0.37 1.56 0.33
C ILE A 235 -1.20 0.40 0.87
N ARG A 236 -2.46 0.64 1.24
CA ARG A 236 -3.35 -0.44 1.73
C ARG A 236 -3.65 -1.46 0.64
N ILE A 237 -3.80 -1.02 -0.62
CA ILE A 237 -4.03 -1.91 -1.76
C ILE A 237 -2.76 -2.75 -2.03
N LEU A 238 -1.59 -2.14 -2.07
CA LEU A 238 -0.30 -2.84 -2.26
C LEU A 238 -0.02 -3.86 -1.14
N GLN A 239 -0.34 -3.53 0.11
CA GLN A 239 -0.21 -4.45 1.23
C GLN A 239 -1.16 -5.66 1.09
N ALA A 240 -2.40 -5.44 0.64
CA ALA A 240 -3.32 -6.52 0.34
C ALA A 240 -2.85 -7.39 -0.84
N MET A 241 -2.37 -6.78 -1.94
CA MET A 241 -1.78 -7.50 -3.07
C MET A 241 -0.61 -8.39 -2.62
N ARG A 242 0.27 -7.86 -1.76
CA ARG A 242 1.41 -8.61 -1.21
C ARG A 242 0.94 -9.79 -0.36
N GLU A 243 -0.07 -9.61 0.48
CA GLU A 243 -0.60 -10.66 1.32
C GLU A 243 -1.29 -11.76 0.49
N MET A 244 -1.98 -11.40 -0.59
CA MET A 244 -2.51 -12.38 -1.54
C MET A 244 -1.42 -13.15 -2.28
N ALA A 245 -0.37 -12.49 -2.74
CA ALA A 245 0.79 -13.16 -3.34
C ALA A 245 1.45 -14.13 -2.35
N ARG A 246 1.56 -13.74 -1.08
CA ARG A 246 2.05 -14.58 0.02
C ARG A 246 1.18 -15.82 0.24
N LEU A 247 -0.15 -15.67 0.27
CA LEU A 247 -1.07 -16.81 0.43
C LEU A 247 -0.96 -17.84 -0.71
N LYS A 248 -0.59 -17.39 -1.91
CA LYS A 248 -0.35 -18.27 -3.07
C LYS A 248 1.11 -18.73 -3.19
N ASN A 249 1.96 -18.35 -2.24
CA ASN A 249 3.39 -18.63 -2.19
C ASN A 249 4.21 -18.09 -3.39
N TRP A 250 3.82 -16.96 -4.01
CA TRP A 250 4.55 -16.38 -5.14
C TRP A 250 5.64 -15.39 -4.69
N LEU A 251 6.91 -15.79 -4.79
CA LEU A 251 8.04 -14.94 -4.38
C LEU A 251 8.23 -13.75 -5.33
N SER A 252 8.29 -13.99 -6.62
CA SER A 252 8.54 -12.96 -7.65
C SER A 252 7.45 -11.89 -7.65
N ALA A 253 6.17 -12.30 -7.55
CA ALA A 253 5.06 -11.37 -7.41
C ALA A 253 5.17 -10.53 -6.13
N THR A 254 5.53 -11.13 -5.00
CA THR A 254 5.76 -10.41 -3.73
C THR A 254 6.86 -9.36 -3.90
N MET A 255 7.97 -9.71 -4.54
CA MET A 255 9.09 -8.80 -4.81
C MET A 255 8.68 -7.63 -5.70
N ASN A 256 7.97 -7.90 -6.80
CA ASN A 256 7.50 -6.86 -7.71
C ASN A 256 6.51 -5.89 -7.04
N ILE A 257 5.66 -6.39 -6.12
CA ILE A 257 4.75 -5.54 -5.33
C ILE A 257 5.53 -4.66 -4.34
N ILE A 258 6.57 -5.19 -3.69
CA ILE A 258 7.44 -4.41 -2.79
C ILE A 258 8.17 -3.32 -3.58
N LEU A 259 8.70 -3.67 -4.75
CA LEU A 259 9.36 -2.73 -5.64
C LEU A 259 8.40 -1.61 -6.09
N LEU A 260 7.17 -1.95 -6.47
CA LEU A 260 6.13 -0.98 -6.79
C LEU A 260 5.78 -0.08 -5.59
N GLN A 261 5.78 -0.63 -4.36
CA GLN A 261 5.60 0.15 -3.14
C GLN A 261 6.75 1.15 -2.93
N GLN A 262 7.99 0.75 -3.15
CA GLN A 262 9.16 1.63 -3.10
C GLN A 262 9.07 2.73 -4.18
N MET A 263 8.63 2.41 -5.40
CA MET A 263 8.38 3.39 -6.48
C MET A 263 7.35 4.44 -6.07
N CYS A 264 6.24 4.03 -5.45
CA CYS A 264 5.20 4.93 -4.92
C CYS A 264 5.76 5.89 -3.88
N HIS A 265 6.60 5.43 -2.95
CA HIS A 265 7.20 6.30 -1.93
C HIS A 265 8.30 7.21 -2.48
N SER A 266 9.22 6.67 -3.26
CA SER A 266 10.39 7.39 -3.78
C SER A 266 10.07 8.30 -4.98
N ALA A 267 8.89 8.14 -5.59
CA ALA A 267 8.47 8.85 -6.79
C ALA A 267 9.50 8.72 -7.91
N ARG A 268 9.86 7.47 -8.21
CA ARG A 268 10.86 7.05 -9.21
C ARG A 268 10.47 5.71 -9.79
N TRP A 269 10.89 5.45 -11.03
CA TRP A 269 10.78 4.12 -11.61
C TRP A 269 11.86 3.19 -11.08
N HIS A 270 11.63 1.89 -11.14
CA HIS A 270 12.58 0.89 -10.65
C HIS A 270 13.87 0.79 -11.48
N ASP A 271 13.83 1.23 -12.73
CA ASP A 271 14.95 1.28 -13.67
C ASP A 271 15.67 2.65 -13.69
N ASP A 272 15.18 3.61 -12.91
CA ASP A 272 15.87 4.89 -12.73
C ASP A 272 17.16 4.71 -11.91
N HIS A 273 18.14 5.57 -12.17
CA HIS A 273 19.39 5.55 -11.42
C HIS A 273 19.12 5.80 -9.91
N PRO A 274 19.58 4.94 -8.98
CA PRO A 274 19.23 5.03 -7.55
C PRO A 274 19.56 6.38 -6.90
N LEU A 275 20.64 7.03 -7.34
CA LEU A 275 21.03 8.37 -6.85
C LEU A 275 20.00 9.48 -7.15
N LEU A 276 19.06 9.30 -8.09
CA LEU A 276 18.01 10.29 -8.41
C LEU A 276 16.96 10.43 -7.30
N CYS A 277 17.02 9.58 -6.28
CA CYS A 277 16.27 9.72 -5.05
C CYS A 277 16.83 10.84 -4.15
N LEU A 278 18.10 11.23 -4.32
CA LEU A 278 18.71 12.37 -3.64
C LEU A 278 18.24 13.71 -4.24
N PRO A 279 18.25 14.79 -3.46
CA PRO A 279 17.87 16.11 -3.96
C PRO A 279 18.85 16.61 -5.02
N HIS A 280 18.39 17.46 -5.93
CA HIS A 280 19.19 18.20 -6.94
C HIS A 280 19.97 17.40 -7.99
N LEU A 281 20.14 16.09 -7.84
CA LEU A 281 20.87 15.29 -8.83
C LEU A 281 20.06 15.08 -10.12
N SER A 282 20.69 15.41 -11.25
CA SER A 282 20.19 15.07 -12.59
C SER A 282 20.69 13.69 -13.03
N HIS A 283 20.13 13.18 -14.14
CA HIS A 283 20.61 11.93 -14.75
C HIS A 283 22.09 12.01 -15.18
N GLU A 284 22.55 13.17 -15.65
CA GLU A 284 23.95 13.37 -16.04
C GLU A 284 24.89 13.33 -14.82
N ASP A 285 24.49 14.00 -13.74
CA ASP A 285 25.28 14.03 -12.50
C ASP A 285 25.39 12.63 -11.89
N ALA A 286 24.29 11.88 -11.86
CA ALA A 286 24.25 10.52 -11.33
C ALA A 286 25.19 9.58 -12.09
N ARG A 287 25.15 9.60 -13.43
CA ARG A 287 26.06 8.80 -14.27
C ARG A 287 27.52 9.21 -14.12
N SER A 288 27.77 10.51 -13.95
CA SER A 288 29.13 11.04 -13.77
C SER A 288 29.75 10.65 -12.43
N ILE A 289 28.93 10.46 -11.39
CA ILE A 289 29.36 9.86 -10.12
C ILE A 289 29.65 8.36 -10.31
N GLY A 290 28.83 7.66 -11.09
CA GLY A 290 29.08 6.30 -11.55
C GLY A 290 27.82 5.66 -12.11
N ASP A 291 27.91 5.02 -13.28
CA ASP A 291 26.77 4.58 -14.10
C ASP A 291 25.81 3.58 -13.41
N GLY A 292 26.28 2.88 -12.37
CA GLY A 292 25.48 1.95 -11.55
C GLY A 292 25.64 2.18 -10.05
N MET A 293 26.08 3.37 -9.63
CA MET A 293 26.36 3.66 -8.23
C MET A 293 25.08 3.69 -7.41
N THR A 294 24.98 2.83 -6.39
CA THR A 294 23.85 2.83 -5.45
C THR A 294 24.09 3.80 -4.29
N ILE A 295 23.03 4.14 -3.56
CA ILE A 295 23.15 4.99 -2.36
C ILE A 295 24.09 4.37 -1.32
N PRO A 296 23.99 3.07 -0.96
CA PRO A 296 24.92 2.46 -0.01
C PRO A 296 26.37 2.47 -0.51
N GLN A 297 26.60 2.26 -1.81
CA GLN A 297 27.95 2.34 -2.39
C GLN A 297 28.54 3.74 -2.28
N LEU A 298 27.75 4.79 -2.54
CA LEU A 298 28.18 6.18 -2.38
C LEU A 298 28.45 6.52 -0.90
N GLN A 299 27.60 6.05 0.01
CA GLN A 299 27.79 6.20 1.46
C GLN A 299 29.10 5.54 1.93
N ASN A 300 29.42 4.36 1.39
CA ASN A 300 30.66 3.64 1.67
C ASN A 300 31.88 4.38 1.10
N HIS A 301 31.79 4.88 -0.14
CA HIS A 301 32.87 5.64 -0.78
C HIS A 301 33.21 6.92 -0.01
N LEU A 302 32.21 7.59 0.57
CA LEU A 302 32.39 8.77 1.42
C LEU A 302 32.70 8.43 2.89
N GLU A 303 32.71 7.15 3.25
CA GLU A 303 32.91 6.62 4.60
C GLU A 303 31.95 7.22 5.63
N ILE A 304 30.68 7.41 5.26
CA ILE A 304 29.67 8.07 6.11
C ILE A 304 29.43 7.30 7.41
N GLU A 305 29.50 5.97 7.38
CA GLU A 305 29.34 5.12 8.56
C GLU A 305 30.31 5.47 9.70
N LYS A 306 31.54 5.90 9.37
CA LYS A 306 32.58 6.24 10.34
C LYS A 306 32.34 7.60 11.03
N SER A 307 31.45 8.42 10.48
CA SER A 307 31.17 9.75 11.04
C SER A 307 30.13 9.69 12.16
N THR A 308 30.40 10.39 13.25
CA THR A 308 29.51 10.45 14.42
C THR A 308 28.56 11.64 14.41
N SER A 309 28.80 12.63 13.54
CA SER A 309 28.03 13.88 13.47
C SER A 309 27.63 14.22 12.04
N LEU A 310 26.48 14.88 11.90
CA LEU A 310 26.00 15.44 10.63
C LEU A 310 26.91 16.58 10.12
N ASP A 311 27.62 17.26 11.01
CA ASP A 311 28.44 18.45 10.72
C ASP A 311 29.96 18.14 10.63
N ASP A 312 30.32 16.90 10.31
CA ASP A 312 31.72 16.52 10.17
C ASP A 312 32.40 17.24 8.99
N ALA A 313 33.28 18.19 9.32
CA ALA A 313 33.99 19.00 8.34
C ALA A 313 34.88 18.17 7.39
N LYS A 314 35.41 17.01 7.82
CA LYS A 314 36.21 16.14 6.95
C LYS A 314 35.32 15.43 5.93
N LEU A 315 34.15 14.96 6.37
CA LEU A 315 33.15 14.37 5.48
C LEU A 315 32.65 15.41 4.48
N ALA A 316 32.31 16.62 4.94
CA ALA A 316 31.86 17.71 4.08
C ALA A 316 32.88 18.06 2.99
N ARG A 317 34.17 18.18 3.34
CA ARG A 317 35.23 18.45 2.36
C ARG A 317 35.39 17.34 1.32
N ARG A 318 35.31 16.06 1.74
CA ARG A 318 35.41 14.91 0.82
C ARG A 318 34.22 14.86 -0.14
N ALA A 319 33.01 15.01 0.38
CA ALA A 319 31.79 15.04 -0.42
C ALA A 319 31.78 16.22 -1.40
N GLN A 320 32.15 17.41 -0.94
CA GLN A 320 32.22 18.60 -1.76
C GLN A 320 33.26 18.47 -2.88
N LYS A 321 34.42 17.85 -2.60
CA LYS A 321 35.43 17.55 -3.63
C LYS A 321 34.83 16.63 -4.71
N LEU A 322 34.20 15.53 -4.30
CA LEU A 322 33.59 14.57 -5.21
C LEU A 322 32.47 15.19 -6.06
N PHE A 323 31.54 15.92 -5.43
CA PHE A 323 30.45 16.57 -6.16
C PHE A 323 30.96 17.66 -7.11
N ARG A 324 31.99 18.41 -6.74
CA ARG A 324 32.59 19.41 -7.65
C ARG A 324 33.30 18.79 -8.85
N GLU A 325 33.90 17.61 -8.69
CA GLU A 325 34.59 16.90 -9.77
C GLU A 325 33.60 16.19 -10.71
N CYS A 326 32.51 15.64 -10.16
CA CYS A 326 31.58 14.79 -10.91
C CYS A 326 30.28 15.49 -11.33
N THR A 327 29.89 16.62 -10.74
CA THR A 327 28.56 17.22 -10.91
C THR A 327 28.62 18.73 -11.11
N LYS A 328 27.51 19.33 -11.57
CA LYS A 328 27.38 20.79 -11.72
C LYS A 328 26.73 21.47 -10.51
N LEU A 329 26.68 20.80 -9.36
CA LEU A 329 26.01 21.31 -8.16
C LEU A 329 26.77 22.47 -7.52
N ASP A 330 26.03 23.44 -6.99
CA ASP A 330 26.60 24.48 -6.14
C ASP A 330 26.91 23.98 -4.72
N GLU A 331 27.54 24.81 -3.88
CA GLU A 331 27.90 24.43 -2.51
C GLU A 331 26.69 24.24 -1.58
N ALA A 332 25.56 24.91 -1.83
CA ALA A 332 24.35 24.75 -1.03
C ALA A 332 23.66 23.42 -1.36
N GLN A 333 23.49 23.13 -2.65
CA GLN A 333 22.96 21.88 -3.18
C GLN A 333 23.81 20.69 -2.76
N SER A 334 25.14 20.80 -2.85
CA SER A 334 26.06 19.74 -2.40
C SER A 334 25.91 19.44 -0.90
N ARG A 335 25.69 20.47 -0.08
CA ARG A 335 25.40 20.28 1.36
C ARG A 335 24.05 19.63 1.61
N GLU A 336 23.03 19.96 0.83
CA GLU A 336 21.72 19.32 0.93
C GLU A 336 21.76 17.85 0.51
N VAL A 337 22.50 17.50 -0.55
CA VAL A 337 22.75 16.11 -0.96
C VAL A 337 23.47 15.35 0.16
N LEU A 338 24.54 15.92 0.72
CA LEU A 338 25.25 15.30 1.82
C LEU A 338 24.35 15.10 3.06
N LYS A 339 23.54 16.11 3.40
CA LYS A 339 22.58 16.02 4.51
C LYS A 339 21.56 14.91 4.27
N ALA A 340 21.08 14.74 3.04
CA ALA A 340 20.19 13.64 2.69
C ALA A 340 20.90 12.28 2.81
N LEU A 341 22.13 12.15 2.31
CA LEU A 341 22.96 10.94 2.42
C LEU A 341 23.25 10.52 3.85
N CYS A 342 23.53 11.48 4.74
CA CYS A 342 23.78 11.22 6.16
C CYS A 342 22.52 10.79 6.92
N ASN A 343 21.34 11.26 6.49
CA ASN A 343 20.06 10.88 7.07
C ASN A 343 19.49 9.59 6.46
N TRP A 344 20.01 9.14 5.32
CA TRP A 344 19.59 7.90 4.70
C TRP A 344 20.01 6.71 5.58
N PRO A 345 19.10 5.75 5.86
CA PRO A 345 19.39 4.66 6.79
C PRO A 345 20.47 3.73 6.24
N ILE A 346 21.51 3.49 7.05
CA ILE A 346 22.52 2.45 6.82
C ILE A 346 22.22 1.31 7.78
N ILE A 347 21.86 0.14 7.23
CA ILE A 347 21.52 -1.06 8.01
C ILE A 347 22.64 -2.07 7.87
N ASN A 348 23.16 -2.52 9.01
CA ASN A 348 24.03 -3.68 9.09
C ASN A 348 23.29 -4.83 9.77
N MET A 349 23.20 -5.97 9.10
CA MET A 349 22.82 -7.22 9.76
C MET A 349 23.94 -7.63 10.73
N LYS A 350 23.62 -7.75 12.02
CA LYS A 350 24.57 -8.16 13.07
C LYS A 350 24.46 -9.63 13.44
N ILE A 351 23.23 -10.14 13.47
CA ILE A 351 22.95 -11.52 13.91
C ILE A 351 21.89 -12.10 13.00
N MET A 352 22.12 -13.31 12.51
CA MET A 352 21.12 -14.16 11.89
C MET A 352 21.16 -15.51 12.60
N GLN A 353 20.06 -15.91 13.23
CA GLN A 353 19.98 -17.08 14.09
C GLN A 353 18.76 -17.92 13.77
N LEU A 354 18.93 -19.24 13.76
CA LEU A 354 17.81 -20.19 13.79
C LEU A 354 17.62 -20.69 15.21
N VAL A 355 16.39 -20.57 15.71
CA VAL A 355 16.00 -21.09 17.02
C VAL A 355 15.05 -22.26 16.81
N ASP A 356 15.43 -23.44 17.31
CA ASP A 356 14.61 -24.64 17.23
C ASP A 356 13.43 -24.60 18.22
N SER A 357 12.57 -25.63 18.16
CA SER A 357 11.43 -25.79 19.06
C SER A 357 11.82 -25.93 20.54
N ARG A 358 13.07 -26.33 20.82
CA ARG A 358 13.63 -26.53 22.17
C ARG A 358 14.36 -25.30 22.70
N GLY A 359 14.45 -24.22 21.91
CA GLY A 359 15.14 -22.98 22.26
C GLY A 359 16.64 -22.97 21.98
N ASN A 360 17.19 -24.01 21.36
CA ASN A 360 18.59 -24.01 20.93
C ASN A 360 18.77 -23.02 19.78
N CYS A 361 19.74 -22.13 19.93
CA CYS A 361 20.06 -21.11 18.94
C CYS A 361 21.29 -21.55 18.15
N VAL A 362 21.19 -21.55 16.83
CA VAL A 362 22.32 -21.74 15.92
C VAL A 362 22.56 -20.44 15.17
N ASP A 363 23.76 -19.88 15.36
CA ASP A 363 24.22 -18.73 14.59
C ASP A 363 24.48 -19.12 13.14
N ILE A 364 23.90 -18.37 12.22
CA ILE A 364 24.11 -18.51 10.79
C ILE A 364 25.16 -17.47 10.37
N ASP A 365 26.17 -17.94 9.67
CA ASP A 365 27.23 -17.14 9.09
C ASP A 365 27.45 -17.65 7.67
N GLU A 366 27.44 -16.76 6.68
CA GLU A 366 27.56 -17.11 5.25
C GLU A 366 28.85 -17.86 4.93
N THR A 367 29.88 -17.69 5.77
CA THR A 367 31.18 -18.36 5.63
C THR A 367 31.25 -19.75 6.25
N LYS A 368 30.21 -20.16 7.01
CA LYS A 368 30.19 -21.43 7.75
C LYS A 368 29.47 -22.55 6.99
N LYS A 369 29.60 -23.76 7.53
CA LYS A 369 28.94 -24.97 7.03
C LYS A 369 27.41 -24.82 7.08
N PRO A 370 26.67 -25.54 6.21
CA PRO A 370 25.20 -25.56 6.25
C PRO A 370 24.67 -25.89 7.64
N VAL A 371 23.57 -25.25 8.03
CA VAL A 371 22.93 -25.49 9.33
C VAL A 371 22.10 -26.75 9.23
N LYS A 372 22.37 -27.71 10.13
CA LYS A 372 21.60 -28.95 10.20
C LYS A 372 20.21 -28.69 10.77
N VAL A 373 19.19 -29.10 10.02
CA VAL A 373 17.78 -28.95 10.40
C VAL A 373 17.03 -30.26 10.18
N THR A 374 15.98 -30.48 10.95
CA THR A 374 15.09 -31.63 10.82
C THR A 374 14.05 -31.36 9.74
N ALA A 375 13.85 -32.32 8.82
CA ALA A 375 12.84 -32.19 7.77
C ALA A 375 11.44 -31.86 8.35
N GLY A 376 10.81 -30.81 7.83
CA GLY A 376 9.46 -30.39 8.22
C GLY A 376 9.32 -29.68 9.58
N GLU A 377 10.39 -29.59 10.38
CA GLU A 377 10.36 -28.85 11.66
C GLU A 377 10.27 -27.33 11.41
N VAL A 378 9.62 -26.63 12.33
CA VAL A 378 9.47 -25.16 12.28
C VAL A 378 10.56 -24.52 13.15
N TYR A 379 11.33 -23.63 12.55
CA TYR A 379 12.40 -22.87 13.20
C TYR A 379 12.05 -21.39 13.22
N LYS A 380 12.42 -20.70 14.30
CA LYS A 380 12.32 -19.23 14.40
C LYS A 380 13.59 -18.60 13.87
N LEU A 381 13.51 -17.94 12.72
CA LEU A 381 14.58 -17.10 12.20
C LEU A 381 14.56 -15.75 12.93
N ARG A 382 15.65 -15.43 13.62
CA ARG A 382 15.87 -14.15 14.30
C ARG A 382 16.95 -13.38 13.55
N ILE A 383 16.61 -12.17 13.10
CA ILE A 383 17.55 -11.26 12.43
C ILE A 383 17.65 -10.00 13.27
N VAL A 384 18.87 -9.67 13.72
CA VAL A 384 19.15 -8.41 14.42
C VAL A 384 19.86 -7.47 13.47
N MET A 385 19.20 -6.35 13.19
CA MET A 385 19.68 -5.27 12.36
C MET A 385 20.09 -4.09 13.24
N GLU A 386 21.19 -3.43 12.88
CA GLU A 386 21.67 -2.23 13.55
C GLU A 386 21.81 -1.08 12.56
N ARG A 387 21.19 0.06 12.90
CA ARG A 387 21.38 1.34 12.21
C ARG A 387 22.70 1.97 12.62
N VAL A 388 23.49 2.38 11.63
CA VAL A 388 24.81 2.98 11.81
C VAL A 388 24.92 4.34 11.11
N GLY A 389 26.05 5.03 11.32
CA GLY A 389 26.30 6.36 10.78
C GLY A 389 25.65 7.51 11.57
N PRO A 390 25.75 8.75 11.06
CA PRO A 390 25.30 9.97 11.75
C PRO A 390 23.77 10.01 11.91
N GLY A 391 23.01 9.43 10.98
CA GLY A 391 21.56 9.34 11.01
C GLY A 391 20.99 8.17 11.84
N LYS A 392 21.80 7.41 12.58
CA LYS A 392 21.37 6.14 13.22
C LYS A 392 20.14 6.23 14.14
N ASN A 393 19.94 7.38 14.78
CA ASN A 393 18.80 7.63 15.69
C ASN A 393 17.59 8.23 14.95
N ASN A 394 17.75 8.64 13.70
CA ASN A 394 16.70 9.20 12.89
C ASN A 394 15.91 8.07 12.22
N SER A 395 14.63 7.94 12.55
CA SER A 395 13.71 7.02 11.89
C SER A 395 12.87 7.71 10.81
N SER A 396 12.93 9.04 10.66
CA SER A 396 12.16 9.78 9.67
C SER A 396 12.77 9.64 8.28
N MET A 397 11.94 9.30 7.30
CA MET A 397 12.36 9.13 5.92
C MET A 397 12.22 10.42 5.12
N HIS A 398 13.24 10.73 4.32
CA HIS A 398 13.26 11.88 3.43
C HIS A 398 12.60 11.50 2.10
N LEU A 399 11.28 11.70 2.04
CA LEU A 399 10.46 11.40 0.85
C LEU A 399 9.78 12.70 0.36
N PRO A 400 10.48 13.56 -0.41
CA PRO A 400 9.99 14.91 -0.74
C PRO A 400 8.73 14.92 -1.62
N GLN A 401 8.48 13.84 -2.36
CA GLN A 401 7.30 13.70 -3.22
C GLN A 401 6.16 12.94 -2.54
N TRP A 402 6.38 12.40 -1.34
CA TRP A 402 5.37 11.64 -0.62
C TRP A 402 4.58 12.59 0.31
N PRO A 403 3.23 12.57 0.30
CA PRO A 403 2.43 13.60 0.97
C PRO A 403 2.38 13.47 2.50
N LYS A 404 2.82 12.36 3.07
CA LYS A 404 2.69 12.03 4.50
C LYS A 404 4.06 11.78 5.14
N PRO A 405 4.27 12.13 6.42
CA PRO A 405 5.48 11.71 7.12
C PRO A 405 5.52 10.18 7.19
N LYS A 406 6.72 9.60 7.02
CA LYS A 406 6.93 8.15 7.06
C LYS A 406 8.16 7.82 7.88
N GLN A 407 8.03 6.79 8.71
CA GLN A 407 9.16 6.18 9.41
C GLN A 407 9.78 5.07 8.55
N ALA A 408 11.08 4.85 8.73
CA ALA A 408 11.82 3.77 8.08
C ALA A 408 11.14 2.44 8.39
N GLY A 409 10.87 1.62 7.39
CA GLY A 409 10.42 0.25 7.59
C GLY A 409 11.24 -0.71 6.75
N TRP A 410 11.34 -1.94 7.23
CA TRP A 410 12.01 -3.04 6.55
C TRP A 410 11.04 -4.21 6.41
N ILE A 411 10.97 -4.76 5.21
CA ILE A 411 10.22 -5.96 4.89
C ILE A 411 11.24 -7.08 4.73
N ILE A 412 11.18 -8.07 5.62
CA ILE A 412 12.03 -9.25 5.57
C ILE A 412 11.25 -10.32 4.83
N VAL A 413 11.83 -10.88 3.77
CA VAL A 413 11.25 -11.95 2.98
C VAL A 413 12.20 -13.14 3.00
N VAL A 414 11.68 -14.33 3.25
CA VAL A 414 12.44 -15.58 3.15
C VAL A 414 11.74 -16.48 2.15
N GLY A 415 12.50 -17.00 1.19
CA GLY A 415 11.96 -17.83 0.13
C GLY A 415 13.02 -18.61 -0.62
N ASN A 416 12.56 -19.52 -1.48
CA ASN A 416 13.39 -20.24 -2.42
C ASN A 416 13.26 -19.57 -3.80
N VAL A 417 14.35 -18.96 -4.27
CA VAL A 417 14.40 -18.23 -5.54
C VAL A 417 14.21 -19.19 -6.73
N SER A 418 14.82 -20.37 -6.68
CA SER A 418 14.74 -21.35 -7.77
C SER A 418 13.33 -21.92 -7.97
N ALA A 419 12.55 -22.03 -6.89
CA ALA A 419 11.19 -22.56 -6.90
C ALA A 419 10.11 -21.47 -6.96
N ASP A 420 10.49 -20.19 -7.05
CA ASP A 420 9.60 -19.02 -6.94
C ASP A 420 8.66 -19.07 -5.72
N MET A 421 9.16 -19.61 -4.60
CA MET A 421 8.34 -19.93 -3.44
C MET A 421 8.69 -19.05 -2.25
N ILE A 422 7.78 -18.19 -1.83
CA ILE A 422 7.91 -17.49 -0.54
C ILE A 422 7.56 -18.45 0.60
N LEU A 423 8.41 -18.49 1.63
CA LEU A 423 8.18 -19.26 2.84
C LEU A 423 7.47 -18.43 3.90
N ASN A 424 8.03 -17.25 4.20
CA ASN A 424 7.40 -16.32 5.15
C ASN A 424 7.93 -14.89 4.97
N THR A 425 7.21 -13.92 5.53
CA THR A 425 7.63 -12.52 5.56
C THR A 425 7.24 -11.86 6.88
N THR A 426 7.98 -10.85 7.28
CA THR A 426 7.65 -10.00 8.43
C THR A 426 8.08 -8.57 8.17
N THR A 427 7.43 -7.62 8.81
CA THR A 427 7.74 -6.20 8.68
C THR A 427 8.25 -5.64 10.00
N VAL A 428 9.35 -4.90 9.95
CA VAL A 428 9.94 -4.21 11.09
C VAL A 428 9.87 -2.72 10.84
N THR A 429 9.03 -2.03 11.61
CA THR A 429 9.01 -0.57 11.64
C THR A 429 10.16 -0.03 12.49
N GLY A 430 10.82 0.99 11.96
CA GLY A 430 11.93 1.69 12.59
C GLY A 430 11.45 2.41 13.84
N SER A 431 12.11 2.12 14.96
CA SER A 431 11.86 2.78 16.24
C SER A 431 12.92 3.86 16.50
N HIS A 432 12.95 4.45 17.70
CA HIS A 432 14.09 5.26 18.13
C HIS A 432 15.34 4.42 18.48
N SER A 433 15.18 3.10 18.70
CA SER A 433 16.30 2.19 18.97
C SER A 433 17.12 1.97 17.71
N THR A 434 18.45 2.09 17.80
CA THR A 434 19.35 1.77 16.69
C THR A 434 19.27 0.30 16.29
N ARG A 435 19.00 -0.60 17.25
CA ARG A 435 18.81 -2.03 17.00
C ARG A 435 17.35 -2.39 16.84
N SER A 436 17.08 -3.19 15.82
CA SER A 436 15.77 -3.75 15.52
C SER A 436 15.89 -5.25 15.33
N THR A 437 14.93 -6.03 15.84
CA THR A 437 14.94 -7.49 15.73
C THR A 437 13.72 -7.95 14.94
N ALA A 438 13.96 -8.59 13.80
CA ALA A 438 12.93 -9.32 13.05
C ALA A 438 12.86 -10.76 13.57
N LYS A 439 11.64 -11.30 13.66
CA LYS A 439 11.40 -12.71 13.96
C LYS A 439 10.35 -13.23 13.00
N LEU A 440 10.62 -14.39 12.40
CA LEU A 440 9.68 -15.08 11.54
C LEU A 440 9.87 -16.59 11.67
N ASP A 441 8.77 -17.33 11.57
CA ASP A 441 8.79 -18.79 11.58
C ASP A 441 9.07 -19.30 10.15
N ILE A 442 10.03 -20.19 10.00
CA ILE A 442 10.31 -20.86 8.73
C ILE A 442 10.15 -22.37 8.93
N ARG A 443 9.46 -23.02 7.99
CA ARG A 443 9.37 -24.48 7.97
C ARG A 443 10.51 -25.04 7.13
N ALA A 444 11.30 -25.94 7.70
CA ALA A 444 12.35 -26.61 6.96
C ALA A 444 11.76 -27.43 5.80
N PRO A 445 12.45 -27.51 4.64
CA PRO A 445 12.01 -28.35 3.53
C PRO A 445 11.75 -29.80 3.96
N ALA A 446 10.77 -30.45 3.34
CA ALA A 446 10.45 -31.85 3.63
C ALA A 446 11.46 -32.83 2.99
N THR A 447 12.17 -32.39 1.96
CA THR A 447 13.15 -33.20 1.23
C THR A 447 14.51 -33.12 1.89
N LYS A 448 15.16 -34.27 2.07
CA LYS A 448 16.51 -34.36 2.63
C LYS A 448 17.55 -33.78 1.69
N GLY A 449 18.65 -33.28 2.25
CA GLY A 449 19.79 -32.75 1.52
C GLY A 449 19.99 -31.25 1.70
N ASN A 450 20.85 -30.68 0.86
CA ASN A 450 21.21 -29.26 0.93
C ASN A 450 20.16 -28.39 0.24
N HIS A 451 19.70 -27.37 0.95
CA HIS A 451 18.78 -26.36 0.44
C HIS A 451 19.34 -24.97 0.64
N GLU A 452 19.18 -24.12 -0.37
CA GLU A 452 19.55 -22.70 -0.29
C GLU A 452 18.28 -21.86 -0.30
N LEU A 453 18.14 -21.01 0.71
CA LEU A 453 17.06 -20.05 0.85
C LEU A 453 17.64 -18.64 0.79
N ALA A 454 16.92 -17.73 0.13
CA ALA A 454 17.26 -16.31 0.15
C ALA A 454 16.58 -15.66 1.35
N VAL A 455 17.34 -14.84 2.08
CA VAL A 455 16.86 -13.94 3.13
C VAL A 455 17.04 -12.52 2.64
N LEU A 456 15.93 -11.87 2.29
CA LEU A 456 15.91 -10.55 1.69
C LEU A 456 15.49 -9.53 2.75
N ILE A 457 16.29 -8.47 2.94
CA ILE A 457 15.99 -7.33 3.79
C ILE A 457 15.71 -6.14 2.88
N LEU A 458 14.44 -5.80 2.72
CA LEU A 458 13.97 -4.84 1.74
C LEU A 458 13.49 -3.58 2.42
N SER A 459 13.81 -2.41 1.87
CA SER A 459 13.20 -1.17 2.35
C SER A 459 11.72 -1.14 1.98
N ASP A 460 10.89 -0.59 2.85
CA ASP A 460 9.49 -0.38 2.54
C ASP A 460 9.22 0.88 1.70
N CYS A 461 10.23 1.73 1.46
CA CYS A 461 10.07 3.02 0.77
C CYS A 461 11.20 3.41 -0.18
N TYR A 462 12.44 3.00 0.06
CA TYR A 462 13.57 3.41 -0.76
C TYR A 462 13.95 2.34 -1.77
N LEU A 463 14.36 2.79 -2.95
CA LEU A 463 14.93 1.95 -3.99
C LEU A 463 16.44 1.77 -3.78
N GLY A 464 16.96 0.58 -4.06
CA GLY A 464 18.40 0.33 -4.19
C GLY A 464 19.19 0.26 -2.87
N ILE A 465 18.52 0.04 -1.74
CA ILE A 465 19.16 -0.21 -0.43
C ILE A 465 18.86 -1.61 0.11
N ASP A 466 18.29 -2.46 -0.74
CA ASP A 466 17.88 -3.82 -0.44
C ASP A 466 19.10 -4.74 -0.30
N GLN A 467 19.02 -5.69 0.62
CA GLN A 467 20.10 -6.62 0.95
C GLN A 467 19.63 -8.05 0.78
N GLU A 468 20.48 -8.91 0.23
CA GLU A 468 20.23 -10.33 0.05
C GLU A 468 21.32 -11.14 0.78
N TYR A 469 20.87 -12.13 1.54
CA TYR A 469 21.71 -13.06 2.27
C TYR A 469 21.32 -14.49 1.92
N THR A 470 22.29 -15.40 1.91
CA THR A 470 22.04 -16.82 1.61
C THR A 470 21.99 -17.66 2.89
N LEU A 471 20.87 -18.34 3.10
CA LEU A 471 20.68 -19.31 4.17
C LEU A 471 20.84 -20.74 3.62
N ARG A 472 21.93 -21.40 3.99
CA ARG A 472 22.22 -22.80 3.62
C ARG A 472 21.78 -23.76 4.71
N LEU A 473 20.86 -24.67 4.38
CA LEU A 473 20.31 -25.70 5.26
C LEU A 473 20.76 -27.09 4.80
N ASP A 474 21.15 -27.94 5.74
CA ASP A 474 21.35 -29.38 5.54
C ASP A 474 20.21 -30.13 6.24
N VAL A 475 19.26 -30.63 5.47
CA VAL A 475 18.03 -31.26 5.97
C VAL A 475 18.29 -32.76 6.19
N CYS A 476 18.29 -33.17 7.45
CA CYS A 476 18.55 -34.55 7.91
C CYS A 476 17.32 -35.46 7.90
#